data_AF-A0A2D6JLC1-F1
#
_entry.id   AF-A0A2D6JLC1-F1
#
_cell.length_a   1.000
_cell.length_b   1.000
_cell.length_c   1.000
_cell.angle_alpha   90.00
_cell.angle_beta   90.00
_cell.angle_gamma   90.00
#
_symmetry.space_group_name_H-M   'P 1'
#
loop_
_entity.id
_entity.type
_entity.pdbx_description
1 polymer ?
#
loop_
_entity_poly.entity_id
_entity_poly.type
_entity_poly.pdbx_seq_one_letter_code
_entity_poly.pdbx_strand_id
1 'polypeptide(L)'
;MKNLTLLISLFLVSCASSSLSKKTALISNGDSKQTVMNLMGPPENRQMKQEKEAWQYCETNFNQYQFLVIWLEDSKVSGISTYIKGGRPFSFCTSNFNSIRWEDAPDTTIEVRNR
;
A
#
# COMPACT_ATOMS: atom_id res chain seq x y z
N MET A 1 8.70 6.07 -48.71
CA MET A 1 7.77 6.21 -47.56
C MET A 1 7.46 4.84 -46.95
N LYS A 2 8.46 4.08 -46.48
CA LYS A 2 8.27 2.71 -45.96
C LYS A 2 8.71 2.53 -44.50
N ASN A 3 9.23 3.58 -43.86
CA ASN A 3 9.90 3.48 -42.57
C ASN A 3 9.13 4.19 -41.43
N LEU A 4 7.93 4.70 -41.70
CA LEU A 4 7.15 5.47 -40.70
C LEU A 4 6.13 4.61 -39.94
N THR A 5 5.82 3.41 -40.43
CA THR A 5 4.78 2.53 -39.86
C THR A 5 5.25 1.64 -38.71
N LEU A 6 6.54 1.67 -38.34
CA LEU A 6 7.10 0.77 -37.31
C LEU A 6 7.26 1.40 -35.91
N LEU A 7 6.91 2.67 -35.72
CA LEU A 7 7.13 3.40 -34.47
C LEU A 7 5.90 3.53 -33.55
N ILE A 8 4.74 3.01 -33.97
CA ILE A 8 3.47 3.17 -33.23
C ILE A 8 3.10 1.92 -32.39
N SER A 9 3.80 0.80 -32.56
CA SER A 9 3.44 -0.47 -31.91
C SER A 9 4.03 -0.70 -30.51
N LEU A 10 4.78 0.26 -29.93
CA LEU A 10 5.57 0.03 -28.70
C LEU A 10 5.05 0.73 -27.44
N PHE A 11 3.76 1.09 -27.35
CA PHE A 11 3.19 1.76 -26.17
C PHE A 11 2.05 1.02 -25.47
N LEU A 12 1.80 -0.25 -25.82
CA LEU A 12 0.77 -1.08 -25.16
C LEU A 12 1.35 -2.01 -24.09
N VAL A 13 2.33 -1.55 -23.31
CA VAL A 13 2.66 -2.23 -22.04
C VAL A 13 1.53 -1.90 -21.06
N SER A 14 0.49 -2.72 -21.15
CA SER A 14 -0.67 -2.77 -20.28
C SER A 14 -0.26 -2.55 -18.83
N CYS A 15 -0.85 -1.54 -18.20
CA CYS A 15 -0.79 -1.33 -16.77
C CYS A 15 -1.49 -2.51 -16.10
N ALA A 16 -0.75 -3.59 -15.84
CA ALA A 16 -1.21 -4.70 -15.03
C ALA A 16 -1.25 -4.22 -13.57
N SER A 17 -2.24 -3.38 -13.24
CA SER A 17 -2.50 -2.94 -11.89
C SER A 17 -2.95 -4.16 -11.08
N SER A 18 -2.02 -4.80 -10.38
CA SER A 18 -2.38 -5.82 -9.40
C SER A 18 -3.14 -5.14 -8.26
N SER A 19 -4.28 -5.74 -7.88
CA SER A 19 -5.16 -5.15 -6.86
C SER A 19 -4.46 -5.05 -5.50
N LEU A 20 -4.88 -4.09 -4.69
CA LEU A 20 -4.29 -3.81 -3.39
C LEU A 20 -4.31 -5.05 -2.49
N SER A 21 -5.40 -5.81 -2.52
CA SER A 21 -5.55 -7.06 -1.77
C SER A 21 -4.50 -8.12 -2.17
N LYS A 22 -4.18 -8.26 -3.46
CA LYS A 22 -3.19 -9.24 -3.93
C LYS A 22 -1.78 -8.88 -3.50
N LYS A 23 -1.42 -7.59 -3.57
CA LYS A 23 -0.10 -7.13 -3.12
C LYS A 23 0.06 -7.25 -1.61
N THR A 24 -0.99 -6.90 -0.85
CA THR A 24 -1.01 -7.00 0.61
C THR A 24 -0.78 -8.44 1.08
N ALA A 25 -1.34 -9.44 0.38
CA ALA A 25 -1.14 -10.85 0.71
C ALA A 25 0.32 -11.34 0.60
N LEU A 26 1.21 -10.55 -0.03
CA LEU A 26 2.63 -10.85 -0.15
C LEU A 26 3.48 -10.17 0.94
N ILE A 27 2.87 -9.37 1.83
CA ILE A 27 3.55 -8.64 2.89
C ILE A 27 3.33 -9.35 4.22
N SER A 28 4.40 -9.58 4.96
CA SER A 28 4.41 -10.23 6.27
C SER A 28 5.04 -9.33 7.33
N ASN A 29 4.70 -9.60 8.61
CA ASN A 29 5.40 -8.97 9.73
C ASN A 29 6.90 -9.27 9.67
N GLY A 30 7.71 -8.25 9.93
CA GLY A 30 9.17 -8.30 9.85
C GLY A 30 9.74 -7.97 8.46
N ASP A 31 8.90 -7.90 7.41
CA ASP A 31 9.36 -7.49 6.08
C ASP A 31 9.97 -6.10 6.12
N SER A 32 11.01 -5.88 5.30
CA SER A 32 11.66 -4.58 5.24
C SER A 32 10.76 -3.53 4.58
N LYS A 33 10.92 -2.28 5.01
CA LYS A 33 10.35 -1.11 4.33
C LYS A 33 10.65 -1.10 2.81
N GLN A 34 11.83 -1.59 2.39
CA GLN A 34 12.18 -1.70 0.98
C GLN A 34 11.35 -2.78 0.25
N THR A 35 11.09 -3.91 0.92
CA THR A 35 10.21 -4.96 0.39
C THR A 35 8.81 -4.40 0.13
N VAL A 36 8.26 -3.66 1.09
CA VAL A 36 6.96 -2.98 0.95
C VAL A 36 7.00 -1.99 -0.22
N MET A 37 8.03 -1.15 -0.30
CA MET A 37 8.21 -0.18 -1.40
C MET A 37 8.26 -0.87 -2.77
N ASN A 38 8.95 -2.01 -2.89
CA ASN A 38 9.06 -2.76 -4.14
C ASN A 38 7.74 -3.39 -4.58
N LEU A 39 6.93 -3.87 -3.63
CA LEU A 39 5.64 -4.52 -3.90
C LEU A 39 4.52 -3.50 -4.16
N MET A 40 4.46 -2.47 -3.31
CA MET A 40 3.34 -1.54 -3.24
C MET A 40 3.60 -0.27 -4.05
N GLY A 41 4.85 0.17 -4.13
CA GLY A 41 5.21 1.52 -4.53
C GLY A 41 5.15 2.50 -3.35
N PRO A 42 5.36 3.81 -3.61
CA PRO A 42 5.27 4.83 -2.58
C PRO A 42 3.85 4.92 -2.01
N PRO A 43 3.69 5.14 -0.69
CA PRO A 43 2.37 5.32 -0.09
C PRO A 43 1.73 6.64 -0.52
N GLU A 44 0.42 6.65 -0.68
CA GLU A 44 -0.36 7.85 -0.99
C GLU A 44 -0.46 8.81 0.20
N ASN A 45 -0.37 8.28 1.43
CA ASN A 45 -0.23 9.09 2.64
C ASN A 45 0.74 8.42 3.62
N ARG A 46 1.67 9.21 4.16
CA ARG A 46 2.69 8.75 5.12
C ARG A 46 2.69 9.63 6.35
N GLN A 47 2.61 9.01 7.53
CA GLN A 47 2.75 9.67 8.82
C GLN A 47 3.88 9.02 9.62
N MET A 48 4.55 9.80 10.47
CA MET A 48 5.72 9.37 11.22
C MET A 48 5.61 9.81 12.68
N LYS A 49 5.99 8.93 13.60
CA LYS A 49 6.09 9.23 15.04
C LYS A 49 7.29 8.47 15.60
N GLN A 50 8.37 9.20 15.87
CA GLN A 50 9.66 8.62 16.28
C GLN A 50 10.13 7.58 15.25
N GLU A 51 10.42 6.35 15.69
CA GLU A 51 10.86 5.22 14.85
C GLU A 51 9.69 4.48 14.17
N LYS A 52 8.45 4.93 14.40
CA LYS A 52 7.24 4.37 13.81
C LYS A 52 6.79 5.15 12.58
N GLU A 53 6.32 4.43 11.57
CA GLU A 53 5.67 5.00 10.39
C GLU A 53 4.32 4.32 10.16
N ALA A 54 3.36 5.08 9.63
CA ALA A 54 2.08 4.58 9.16
C ALA A 54 1.94 4.97 7.68
N TRP A 55 1.90 3.96 6.82
CA TRP A 55 1.83 4.10 5.37
C TRP A 55 0.44 3.70 4.91
N GLN A 56 -0.31 4.64 4.35
CA GLN A 56 -1.66 4.38 3.87
C GLN A 56 -1.68 4.22 2.36
N TYR A 57 -2.39 3.17 1.93
CA TYR A 57 -2.71 2.86 0.56
C TYR A 57 -4.21 2.74 0.36
N CYS A 58 -4.69 2.95 -0.86
CA CYS A 58 -6.10 2.75 -1.15
C CYS A 58 -6.37 2.23 -2.56
N GLU A 59 -7.50 1.56 -2.71
CA GLU A 59 -8.02 1.09 -3.99
C GLU A 59 -9.49 1.51 -4.12
N THR A 60 -9.81 2.08 -5.28
CA THR A 60 -11.19 2.45 -5.61
C THR A 60 -11.88 1.28 -6.29
N ASN A 61 -12.93 0.76 -5.65
CA ASN A 61 -13.87 -0.19 -6.23
C ASN A 61 -15.18 0.53 -6.59
N PHE A 62 -16.08 -0.16 -7.29
CA PHE A 62 -17.27 0.45 -7.89
C PHE A 62 -18.10 1.33 -6.94
N ASN A 63 -18.38 0.86 -5.73
CA ASN A 63 -19.18 1.54 -4.71
C ASN A 63 -18.50 1.61 -3.34
N GLN A 64 -17.20 1.29 -3.28
CA GLN A 64 -16.46 1.15 -2.03
C GLN A 64 -15.00 1.56 -2.24
N TYR A 65 -14.40 2.11 -1.20
CA TYR A 65 -12.97 2.32 -1.12
C TYR A 65 -12.38 1.34 -0.13
N GLN A 66 -11.37 0.59 -0.58
CA GLN A 66 -10.56 -0.24 0.30
C GLN A 66 -9.34 0.56 0.72
N PHE A 67 -9.02 0.53 2.00
CA PHE A 67 -7.86 1.18 2.56
C PHE A 67 -7.00 0.17 3.31
N LEU A 68 -5.71 0.41 3.25
CA LEU A 68 -4.67 -0.37 3.90
C LEU A 68 -3.78 0.59 4.67
N VAL A 69 -3.43 0.24 5.90
CA VAL A 69 -2.39 0.88 6.68
C VAL A 69 -1.31 -0.15 6.94
N ILE A 70 -0.10 0.10 6.45
CA ILE A 70 1.09 -0.65 6.81
C ILE A 70 1.79 0.11 7.93
N TRP A 71 1.90 -0.54 9.08
CA TRP A 71 2.63 -0.04 10.22
C TRP A 71 4.07 -0.51 10.13
N LEU A 72 5.00 0.44 10.25
CA LEU A 72 6.42 0.18 10.28
C LEU A 72 6.98 0.60 11.63
N GLU A 73 7.87 -0.21 12.19
CA GLU A 73 8.70 0.09 13.36
C GLU A 73 10.12 -0.39 13.04
N ASP A 74 11.13 0.43 13.32
CA ASP A 74 12.53 0.14 12.98
C ASP A 74 12.75 -0.27 11.51
N SER A 75 12.05 0.41 10.59
CA SER A 75 12.05 0.13 9.16
C SER A 75 11.59 -1.27 8.75
N LYS A 76 10.82 -1.96 9.60
CA LYS A 76 10.19 -3.25 9.32
C LYS A 76 8.69 -3.21 9.56
N VAL A 77 7.94 -4.05 8.86
CA VAL A 77 6.49 -4.20 9.05
C VAL A 77 6.21 -4.73 10.45
N SER A 78 5.57 -3.92 11.29
CA SER A 78 5.08 -4.33 12.61
C SER A 78 3.64 -4.84 12.53
N GLY A 79 2.89 -4.41 11.51
CA GLY A 79 1.60 -5.00 11.19
C GLY A 79 0.84 -4.27 10.10
N ILE A 80 -0.37 -4.77 9.86
CA ILE A 80 -1.24 -4.34 8.77
C ILE A 80 -2.66 -4.17 9.29
N SER A 81 -3.29 -3.05 8.96
CA SER A 81 -4.70 -2.79 9.24
C SER A 81 -5.45 -2.47 7.95
N THR A 82 -6.71 -2.88 7.84
CA THR A 82 -7.55 -2.56 6.69
C THR A 82 -8.88 -1.97 7.13
N TYR A 83 -9.46 -1.14 6.28
CA TYR A 83 -10.81 -0.64 6.48
C TYR A 83 -11.48 -0.34 5.14
N ILE A 84 -12.81 -0.31 5.14
CA ILE A 84 -13.63 -0.04 3.95
C ILE A 84 -14.51 1.17 4.23
N LYS A 85 -14.67 2.06 3.25
CA LYS A 85 -15.69 3.10 3.27
C LYS A 85 -16.60 2.99 2.04
N GLY A 86 -17.83 3.47 2.18
CA GLY A 86 -18.70 3.67 1.02
C GLY A 86 -18.05 4.66 0.04
N GLY A 87 -18.03 4.29 -1.23
CA GLY A 87 -17.48 5.09 -2.31
C GLY A 87 -18.58 5.87 -3.04
N ARG A 88 -18.21 6.99 -3.66
CA ARG A 88 -19.07 7.72 -4.59
C ARG A 88 -18.58 7.50 -6.02
N PRO A 89 -19.48 7.37 -7.01
CA PRO A 89 -19.09 7.37 -8.41
C PRO A 89 -18.23 8.59 -8.73
N PHE A 90 -17.18 8.40 -9.54
CA PHE A 90 -16.27 9.46 -9.99
C PHE A 90 -15.45 10.16 -8.88
N SER A 91 -15.27 9.53 -7.72
CA SER A 91 -14.40 10.04 -6.65
C SER A 91 -13.29 9.03 -6.31
N PHE A 92 -12.11 9.55 -5.98
CA PHE A 92 -10.92 8.77 -5.68
C PHE A 92 -10.78 8.50 -4.17
N CYS A 93 -10.34 7.30 -3.81
CA CYS A 93 -10.13 6.93 -2.42
C CYS A 93 -9.10 7.81 -1.68
N THR A 94 -8.15 8.44 -2.39
CA THR A 94 -7.04 9.20 -1.80
C THR A 94 -7.47 10.42 -0.99
N SER A 95 -8.66 10.98 -1.23
CA SER A 95 -9.22 12.08 -0.43
C SER A 95 -9.98 11.61 0.82
N ASN A 96 -10.06 10.29 1.05
CA ASN A 96 -10.93 9.69 2.06
C ASN A 96 -10.17 8.85 3.11
N PHE A 97 -8.85 9.03 3.24
CA PHE A 97 -8.07 8.40 4.30
C PHE A 97 -8.58 8.78 5.70
N ASN A 98 -8.53 7.84 6.63
CA ASN A 98 -8.65 8.15 8.05
C ASN A 98 -7.38 8.85 8.56
N SER A 99 -7.56 9.70 9.56
CA SER A 99 -6.44 10.13 10.40
C SER A 99 -5.86 8.91 11.13
N ILE A 100 -4.54 8.85 11.22
CA ILE A 100 -3.85 7.78 11.94
C ILE A 100 -4.03 8.00 13.44
N ARG A 101 -4.49 6.94 14.09
CA ARG A 101 -4.55 6.81 15.55
C ARG A 101 -3.47 5.81 15.95
N TRP A 102 -2.43 6.28 16.62
CA TRP A 102 -1.24 5.47 16.90
C TRP A 102 -1.54 4.32 17.88
N GLU A 103 -2.62 4.43 18.63
CA GLU A 103 -3.17 3.37 19.47
C GLU A 103 -3.80 2.21 18.68
N ASP A 104 -4.07 2.40 17.38
CA ASP A 104 -4.56 1.33 16.50
C ASP A 104 -3.38 0.54 15.88
N ALA A 105 -2.13 0.94 16.14
CA ALA A 105 -0.95 0.19 15.72
C ALA A 105 -0.85 -1.12 16.51
N PRO A 106 -0.61 -2.27 15.85
CA PRO A 106 -0.50 -3.54 16.56
C PRO A 106 0.71 -3.56 17.51
N ASP A 107 0.52 -4.19 18.67
CA ASP A 107 1.58 -4.39 19.66
C ASP A 107 2.69 -5.27 19.07
N THR A 108 3.94 -4.82 19.21
CA THR A 108 5.10 -5.61 18.78
C THR A 108 5.46 -6.64 19.84
N THR A 109 4.99 -7.88 19.67
CA THR A 109 5.47 -9.01 20.47
C THR A 109 6.86 -9.40 19.96
N ILE A 110 7.93 -8.99 20.65
CA ILE A 110 9.28 -9.46 20.37
C ILE A 110 9.38 -10.93 20.83
N GLU A 111 9.27 -11.88 19.91
CA GLU A 111 9.62 -13.27 20.20
C GLU A 111 11.14 -13.40 20.29
N VAL A 112 11.68 -13.40 21.52
CA VAL A 112 13.09 -13.71 21.79
C VAL A 112 13.28 -15.22 21.58
N ARG A 113 13.69 -15.62 20.38
CA ARG A 113 14.13 -17.01 20.14
C ARG A 113 15.61 -17.15 20.51
N ASN A 114 15.89 -17.46 21.78
CA ASN A 114 17.22 -17.93 22.18
C ASN A 114 17.53 -19.23 21.41
N ARG A 115 18.67 -19.26 20.71
CA ARG A 115 19.27 -20.47 20.14
C ARG A 115 20.53 -20.80 20.92
#